data_AF-A0A7X6XMF8-F1
#
_entry.id   AF-A0A7X6XMF8-F1
#
_cell.length_a   1.000
_cell.length_b   1.000
_cell.length_c   1.000
_cell.angle_alpha   90.00
_cell.angle_beta   90.00
_cell.angle_gamma   90.00
#
_symmetry.space_group_name_H-M   'P 1'
#
loop_
_entity.id
_entity.type
_entity.pdbx_description
1 polymer ?
#
loop_
_entity_poly.entity_id
_entity_poly.type
_entity_poly.pdbx_seq_one_letter_code
_entity_poly.pdbx_strand_id
1 'polypeptide(L)'
;MKTQRLSITMPAHTLAQVEARQARPGEEQSTDRSATIAKSLDRYFYALNSARRDLRERFSAAEQGLLIDVMNGALFASPCAIGFLEHEVADALIDGAAERWHVDGPALMKKLKALSYCEKLALIDAAERWLHRAGRGEQPQAGEMLD
;
A
#
# COMPACT_ATOMS: atom_id res chain seq x y z
N MET A 1 -7.49 -24.27 -8.49
CA MET A 1 -7.12 -23.45 -7.32
C MET A 1 -7.97 -23.91 -6.14
N LYS A 2 -7.39 -24.13 -4.96
CA LYS A 2 -8.17 -24.52 -3.76
C LYS A 2 -8.82 -23.26 -3.19
N THR A 3 -10.16 -23.21 -3.15
CA THR A 3 -10.90 -22.06 -2.60
C THR A 3 -11.20 -22.30 -1.12
N GLN A 4 -11.01 -21.27 -0.29
CA GLN A 4 -11.37 -21.29 1.13
C GLN A 4 -12.54 -20.33 1.38
N ARG A 5 -13.57 -20.77 2.10
CA ARG A 5 -14.69 -19.90 2.48
C ARG A 5 -14.28 -19.04 3.67
N LEU A 6 -14.51 -17.73 3.57
CA LEU A 6 -14.27 -16.74 4.61
C LEU A 6 -15.56 -15.95 4.87
N SER A 7 -15.84 -15.66 6.14
CA SER A 7 -16.90 -14.71 6.53
C SER A 7 -16.25 -13.40 6.92
N ILE A 8 -16.78 -12.27 6.42
CA ILE A 8 -16.24 -10.94 6.69
C ILE A 8 -17.34 -9.96 7.07
N THR A 9 -16.99 -8.95 7.86
CA THR A 9 -17.81 -7.76 8.10
C THR A 9 -17.24 -6.61 7.27
N MET A 10 -18.12 -5.81 6.67
CA MET A 10 -17.74 -4.76 5.74
C MET A 10 -18.60 -3.51 5.98
N PRO A 11 -18.04 -2.29 5.87
CA PRO A 11 -18.83 -1.06 5.90
C PRO A 11 -19.87 -1.01 4.78
N ALA A 12 -21.04 -0.45 5.07
CA ALA A 12 -22.15 -0.38 4.11
C ALA A 12 -21.76 0.30 2.78
N HIS A 13 -20.93 1.34 2.84
CA HIS A 13 -20.47 2.04 1.63
C HIS A 13 -19.56 1.16 0.75
N THR A 14 -18.75 0.28 1.34
CA THR A 14 -17.94 -0.68 0.60
C THR A 14 -18.82 -1.77 -0.02
N LEU A 15 -19.86 -2.23 0.69
CA LEU A 15 -20.83 -3.19 0.14
C LEU A 15 -21.55 -2.62 -1.08
N ALA A 16 -21.98 -1.35 -1.02
CA ALA A 16 -22.60 -0.68 -2.16
C ALA A 16 -21.69 -0.64 -3.40
N GLN A 17 -20.37 -0.53 -3.21
CA GLN A 17 -19.41 -0.63 -4.31
C GLN A 17 -19.39 -2.04 -4.92
N VAL A 18 -19.47 -3.09 -4.11
CA VAL A 18 -19.55 -4.48 -4.60
C VAL A 18 -20.84 -4.69 -5.40
N GLU A 19 -21.98 -4.26 -4.85
CA GLU A 19 -23.31 -4.40 -5.46
C GLU A 19 -23.40 -3.67 -6.81
N ALA A 20 -22.83 -2.47 -6.91
CA ALA A 20 -22.77 -1.71 -8.17
C ALA A 20 -21.98 -2.42 -9.29
N ARG A 21 -21.19 -3.45 -8.97
CA ARG A 21 -20.38 -4.24 -9.90
C ARG A 21 -20.93 -5.64 -10.13
N GLN A 22 -22.05 -6.00 -9.51
CA GLN A 22 -22.69 -7.29 -9.75
C GLN A 22 -23.44 -7.25 -11.09
N ALA A 23 -23.31 -8.35 -11.83
CA ALA A 23 -24.07 -8.53 -13.06
C ALA A 23 -25.57 -8.60 -12.77
N ARG A 24 -26.39 -8.13 -13.70
CA ARG A 24 -27.85 -8.26 -13.61
C ARG A 24 -28.28 -9.69 -13.98
N PRO A 25 -29.42 -10.18 -13.47
CA PRO A 25 -29.98 -11.45 -13.92
C PRO A 25 -30.13 -11.48 -15.44
N GLY A 26 -29.59 -12.51 -16.08
CA GLY A 26 -29.60 -12.68 -17.54
C GLY A 26 -28.36 -12.18 -18.28
N GLU A 27 -27.40 -11.56 -17.59
CA GLU A 27 -26.09 -11.25 -18.17
C GLU A 27 -25.16 -12.46 -18.15
N GLU A 28 -24.20 -12.51 -19.08
CA GLU A 28 -23.21 -13.59 -19.21
C GLU A 28 -22.24 -13.66 -18.00
N GLN A 29 -22.17 -12.57 -17.22
CA GLN A 29 -21.29 -12.45 -16.06
C GLN A 29 -21.96 -12.98 -14.80
N SER A 30 -21.16 -13.50 -13.86
CA SER A 30 -21.66 -14.06 -12.61
C SER A 30 -22.38 -13.02 -11.75
N THR A 31 -23.55 -13.39 -11.25
CA THR A 31 -24.32 -12.63 -10.25
C THR A 31 -23.84 -12.91 -8.82
N ASP A 32 -22.91 -13.86 -8.63
CA ASP A 32 -22.37 -14.22 -7.31
C ASP A 32 -21.51 -13.10 -6.72
N ARG A 33 -21.91 -12.63 -5.54
CA ARG A 33 -21.20 -11.59 -4.79
C ARG A 33 -19.77 -11.99 -4.44
N SER A 34 -19.55 -13.26 -4.13
CA SER A 34 -18.22 -13.75 -3.75
C SER A 34 -17.25 -13.64 -4.93
N ALA A 35 -17.70 -14.02 -6.13
CA ALA A 35 -16.95 -13.83 -7.36
C ALA A 35 -16.64 -12.35 -7.64
N THR A 36 -17.60 -11.44 -7.45
CA THR A 36 -17.37 -9.99 -7.62
C THR A 36 -16.34 -9.43 -6.63
N ILE A 37 -16.40 -9.86 -5.36
CA ILE A 37 -15.40 -9.48 -4.34
C ILE A 37 -14.02 -10.00 -4.73
N ALA A 38 -13.92 -11.30 -5.04
CA ALA A 38 -12.65 -11.92 -5.40
C ALA A 38 -12.00 -11.24 -6.61
N LYS A 39 -12.78 -10.97 -7.67
CA LYS A 39 -12.31 -10.24 -8.86
C LYS A 39 -11.87 -8.81 -8.56
N SER A 40 -12.59 -8.11 -7.67
CA SER A 40 -12.22 -6.75 -7.26
C SER A 40 -10.90 -6.73 -6.49
N LEU A 41 -10.73 -7.67 -5.56
CA LEU A 41 -9.48 -7.81 -4.79
C LEU A 41 -8.31 -8.25 -5.67
N ASP A 42 -8.51 -9.17 -6.59
CA ASP A 42 -7.47 -9.63 -7.52
C ASP A 42 -6.93 -8.46 -8.36
N ARG A 43 -7.81 -7.62 -8.90
CA ARG A 43 -7.42 -6.38 -9.61
C ARG A 43 -6.69 -5.39 -8.72
N TYR A 44 -7.16 -5.22 -7.49
CA TYR A 44 -6.53 -4.33 -6.51
C TYR A 44 -5.10 -4.77 -6.19
N PHE A 45 -4.91 -6.04 -5.81
CA PHE A 45 -3.58 -6.58 -5.53
C PHE A 45 -2.68 -6.62 -6.75
N TYR A 46 -3.24 -6.86 -7.94
CA TYR A 46 -2.48 -6.73 -9.19
C TYR A 46 -1.98 -5.30 -9.41
N ALA A 47 -2.83 -4.29 -9.19
CA ALA A 47 -2.45 -2.88 -9.32
C ALA A 47 -1.34 -2.49 -8.33
N LEU A 48 -1.46 -2.88 -7.06
CA LEU A 48 -0.42 -2.66 -6.05
C LEU A 48 0.89 -3.32 -6.43
N ASN A 49 0.86 -4.59 -6.84
CA ASN A 49 2.05 -5.31 -7.26
C ASN A 49 2.70 -4.69 -8.50
N SER A 50 1.90 -4.16 -9.43
CA SER A 50 2.44 -3.46 -10.60
C SER A 50 3.13 -2.17 -10.19
N ALA A 51 2.44 -1.31 -9.43
CA ALA A 51 3.02 -0.06 -8.96
C ALA A 51 4.29 -0.30 -8.12
N ARG A 52 4.27 -1.28 -7.22
CA ARG A 52 5.44 -1.63 -6.39
C ARG A 52 6.65 -2.04 -7.22
N ARG A 53 6.48 -2.81 -8.31
CA ARG A 53 7.58 -3.15 -9.22
C ARG A 53 8.18 -1.91 -9.85
N ASP A 54 7.35 -0.99 -10.33
CA ASP A 54 7.80 0.25 -10.97
C ASP A 54 8.53 1.19 -9.98
N LEU A 55 8.27 1.04 -8.68
CA LEU A 55 8.92 1.83 -7.62
C LEU A 55 10.28 1.28 -7.19
N ARG A 56 10.62 0.01 -7.45
CA ARG A 56 11.86 -0.63 -6.96
C ARG A 56 13.11 0.11 -7.35
N GLU A 57 13.19 0.57 -8.60
CA GLU A 57 14.36 1.28 -9.11
C GLU A 57 14.37 2.77 -8.73
N ARG A 58 13.28 3.28 -8.15
CA ARG A 58 13.12 4.70 -7.81
C ARG A 58 13.61 5.04 -6.40
N PHE A 59 13.66 4.06 -5.51
CA PHE A 59 14.02 4.26 -4.09
C PHE A 59 15.20 3.37 -3.70
N SER A 60 16.26 4.01 -3.22
CA SER A 60 17.41 3.35 -2.62
C SER A 60 17.04 2.63 -1.31
N ALA A 61 17.87 1.69 -0.87
CA ALA A 61 17.65 0.98 0.40
C ALA A 61 17.59 1.93 1.61
N ALA A 62 18.38 3.01 1.61
CA ALA A 62 18.37 4.04 2.64
C ALA A 62 17.03 4.81 2.68
N GLU A 63 16.51 5.20 1.51
CA GLU A 63 15.19 5.84 1.41
C GLU A 63 14.07 4.88 1.84
N GLN A 64 14.16 3.60 1.50
CA GLN A 64 13.20 2.59 1.97
C GLN A 64 13.23 2.46 3.50
N GLY A 65 14.41 2.46 4.12
CA GLY A 65 14.56 2.45 5.57
C GLY A 65 13.92 3.66 6.25
N LEU A 66 14.16 4.87 5.71
CA LEU A 66 13.49 6.09 6.20
C LEU A 66 11.97 5.98 6.09
N LEU A 67 11.45 5.51 4.96
CA LEU A 67 10.00 5.33 4.76
C LEU A 67 9.41 4.31 5.74
N ILE A 68 10.10 3.20 6.00
CA ILE A 68 9.68 2.21 7.01
C ILE A 68 9.58 2.87 8.40
N ASP A 69 10.60 3.62 8.81
CA ASP A 69 10.63 4.30 10.11
C ASP A 69 9.43 5.26 10.26
N VAL A 70 9.16 6.06 9.24
CA VAL A 70 8.02 6.99 9.22
C VAL A 70 6.70 6.23 9.30
N MET A 71 6.51 5.22 8.45
CA MET A 71 5.24 4.49 8.37
C MET A 71 4.99 3.58 9.58
N ASN A 72 6.03 3.21 10.34
CA ASN A 72 5.87 2.50 11.61
C ASN A 72 5.22 3.39 12.69
N GLY A 73 5.41 4.71 12.61
CA GLY A 73 4.83 5.70 13.53
C GLY A 73 3.52 6.33 13.04
N ALA A 74 3.18 6.19 11.75
CA ALA A 74 2.05 6.86 11.12
C ALA A 74 0.84 5.91 10.92
N LEU A 75 -0.38 6.47 11.02
CA LEU A 75 -1.62 5.70 10.84
C LEU A 75 -2.30 6.04 9.51
N PHE A 76 -2.30 5.09 8.57
CA PHE A 76 -2.99 5.20 7.27
C PHE A 76 -4.37 4.50 7.27
N ALA A 77 -5.12 4.60 8.36
CA ALA A 77 -6.37 3.84 8.58
C ALA A 77 -7.56 4.25 7.68
N SER A 78 -7.47 5.37 6.96
CA SER A 78 -8.51 5.85 6.06
C SER A 78 -7.95 6.03 4.65
N PRO A 79 -8.72 5.74 3.57
CA PRO A 79 -8.26 5.95 2.21
C PRO A 79 -7.74 7.37 1.94
N CYS A 80 -8.34 8.41 2.53
CA CYS A 80 -7.85 9.77 2.34
C CYS A 80 -6.46 10.01 2.96
N ALA A 81 -6.10 9.27 4.01
CA ALA A 81 -4.83 9.45 4.72
C ALA A 81 -3.61 9.07 3.87
N ILE A 82 -3.80 8.19 2.88
CA ILE A 82 -2.78 7.82 1.89
C ILE A 82 -2.23 9.05 1.15
N GLY A 83 -3.05 10.08 0.98
CA GLY A 83 -2.66 11.35 0.36
C GLY A 83 -1.66 12.16 1.18
N PHE A 84 -1.46 11.84 2.47
CA PHE A 84 -0.60 12.60 3.38
C PHE A 84 0.79 12.01 3.58
N LEU A 85 1.16 10.94 2.87
CA LEU A 85 2.48 10.29 3.02
C LEU A 85 3.66 11.29 3.00
N GLU A 86 3.69 12.22 2.05
CA GLU A 86 4.75 13.22 1.95
C GLU A 86 4.76 14.19 3.14
N HIS A 87 3.64 14.39 3.83
CA HIS A 87 3.57 15.25 5.01
C HIS A 87 4.19 14.56 6.22
N GLU A 88 3.89 13.26 6.41
CA GLU A 88 4.52 12.43 7.44
C GLU A 88 6.06 12.37 7.24
N VAL A 89 6.50 12.22 6.00
CA VAL A 89 7.94 12.24 5.68
C VAL A 89 8.54 13.63 5.90
N ALA A 90 7.84 14.70 5.52
CA ALA A 90 8.33 16.06 5.73
C ALA A 90 8.53 16.36 7.22
N ASP A 91 7.64 15.90 8.09
CA ASP A 91 7.78 16.04 9.54
C ASP A 91 9.00 15.29 10.06
N ALA A 92 9.16 14.01 9.67
CA ALA A 92 10.33 13.22 10.07
C ALA A 92 11.66 13.80 9.58
N LEU A 93 11.67 14.47 8.41
CA LEU A 93 12.86 15.17 7.91
C LEU A 93 13.24 16.36 8.80
N ILE A 94 12.28 17.07 9.39
CA ILE A 94 12.55 18.15 10.36
C ILE A 94 13.22 17.56 11.61
N ASP A 95 12.84 16.34 12.00
CA ASP A 95 13.40 15.60 13.13
C ASP A 95 14.71 14.86 12.81
N GLY A 96 15.36 15.17 11.69
CA GLY A 96 16.68 14.66 11.33
C GLY A 96 16.70 13.24 10.75
N ALA A 97 15.60 12.78 10.17
CA ALA A 97 15.54 11.46 9.54
C ALA A 97 16.50 11.32 8.34
N ALA A 98 16.73 12.40 7.59
CA ALA A 98 17.66 12.41 6.46
C ALA A 98 19.08 12.06 6.91
N GLU A 99 19.55 12.65 8.00
CA GLU A 99 20.88 12.42 8.54
C GLU A 99 21.02 10.99 9.10
N ARG A 100 20.00 10.50 9.83
CA ARG A 100 19.98 9.14 10.38
C ARG A 100 20.12 8.07 9.30
N TRP A 101 19.44 8.27 8.17
CA TRP A 101 19.40 7.31 7.07
C TRP A 101 20.38 7.62 5.94
N HIS A 102 21.13 8.73 6.03
CA HIS A 102 22.01 9.21 4.96
C HIS A 102 21.28 9.43 3.62
N VAL A 103 20.11 10.07 3.67
CA VAL A 103 19.23 10.32 2.53
C VAL A 103 19.25 11.80 2.14
N ASP A 104 19.23 12.09 0.84
CA ASP A 104 18.93 13.43 0.32
C ASP A 104 17.43 13.73 0.49
N GLY A 105 17.09 14.42 1.59
CA GLY A 105 15.70 14.77 1.93
C GLY A 105 14.97 15.52 0.82
N PRO A 106 15.53 16.62 0.26
CA PRO A 106 14.93 17.32 -0.88
C PRO A 106 14.66 16.43 -2.10
N ALA A 107 15.59 15.54 -2.47
CA ALA A 107 15.40 14.62 -3.58
C ALA A 107 14.29 13.60 -3.28
N LEU A 108 14.26 13.04 -2.06
CA LEU A 108 13.20 12.13 -1.63
C LEU A 108 11.82 12.81 -1.70
N MET A 109 11.70 14.04 -1.18
CA MET A 109 10.45 14.80 -1.22
C MET A 109 9.96 15.07 -2.65
N LYS A 110 10.88 15.32 -3.59
CA LYS A 110 10.53 15.46 -5.01
C LYS A 110 9.96 14.15 -5.57
N LYS A 111 10.54 12.99 -5.22
CA LYS A 111 10.01 11.67 -5.62
C LYS A 111 8.61 11.45 -5.08
N LEU A 112 8.40 11.69 -3.78
CA LEU A 112 7.12 11.47 -3.10
C LEU A 112 5.99 12.35 -3.63
N LYS A 113 6.27 13.62 -3.91
CA LYS A 113 5.30 14.55 -4.52
C LYS A 113 4.94 14.18 -5.95
N ALA A 114 5.80 13.45 -6.66
CA ALA A 114 5.54 12.98 -8.01
C ALA A 114 4.76 11.65 -8.06
N LEU A 115 4.50 11.02 -6.91
CA LEU A 115 3.74 9.77 -6.86
C LEU A 115 2.25 10.04 -7.10
N SER A 116 1.67 9.21 -7.95
CA SER A 116 0.23 9.00 -8.00
C SER A 116 -0.28 8.40 -6.69
N TYR A 117 -1.59 8.53 -6.45
CA TYR A 117 -2.23 7.92 -5.30
C TYR A 117 -2.01 6.39 -5.23
N CYS A 118 -2.04 5.70 -6.37
CA CYS A 118 -1.84 4.25 -6.42
C CYS A 118 -0.40 3.86 -6.01
N GLU A 119 0.59 4.66 -6.42
CA GLU A 119 1.98 4.44 -6.02
C GLU A 119 2.20 4.73 -4.54
N LYS A 120 1.59 5.80 -3.99
CA LYS A 120 1.60 6.04 -2.52
C LYS A 120 1.01 4.87 -1.75
N LEU A 121 -0.13 4.35 -2.22
CA LEU A 121 -0.78 3.18 -1.61
C LEU A 121 0.11 1.93 -1.69
N ALA A 122 0.80 1.72 -2.81
CA ALA A 122 1.72 0.60 -2.98
C ALA A 122 2.96 0.72 -2.06
N LEU A 123 3.47 1.92 -1.81
CA LEU A 123 4.54 2.13 -0.82
C LEU A 123 4.08 1.78 0.59
N ILE A 124 2.89 2.23 0.98
CA ILE A 124 2.33 1.98 2.31
C ILE A 124 2.08 0.49 2.51
N ASP A 125 1.43 -0.19 1.55
CA ASP A 125 1.22 -1.65 1.59
C ASP A 125 2.56 -2.41 1.71
N ALA A 126 3.58 -1.98 0.97
CA ALA A 126 4.91 -2.58 1.01
C ALA A 126 5.56 -2.44 2.39
N ALA A 127 5.51 -1.24 2.99
CA ALA A 127 6.04 -1.00 4.32
C ALA A 127 5.27 -1.78 5.40
N GLU A 128 3.93 -1.82 5.35
CA GLU A 128 3.11 -2.60 6.28
C GLU A 128 3.48 -4.10 6.22
N ARG A 129 3.63 -4.65 5.01
CA ARG A 129 4.06 -6.05 4.82
C ARG A 129 5.46 -6.29 5.40
N TRP A 130 6.39 -5.36 5.21
CA TRP A 130 7.73 -5.42 5.77
C TRP A 130 7.69 -5.38 7.32
N LEU A 131 6.92 -4.46 7.89
CA LEU A 131 6.74 -4.31 9.34
C LEU A 131 6.09 -5.55 9.97
N HIS A 132 5.12 -6.15 9.28
CA HIS A 132 4.52 -7.40 9.73
C HIS A 132 5.51 -8.59 9.69
N ARG A 133 6.44 -8.62 8.73
CA ARG A 133 7.55 -9.61 8.73
C ARG A 133 8.44 -9.40 9.95
N ALA A 134 8.91 -8.17 10.16
CA ALA A 134 9.74 -7.83 11.31
C ALA A 134 9.04 -8.14 12.66
N GLY A 135 7.75 -7.82 12.78
CA GLY A 135 6.93 -8.11 13.96
C GLY A 135 6.73 -9.60 14.25
N ARG A 136 6.92 -10.49 13.25
CA ARG A 136 6.95 -11.95 13.43
C ARG A 136 8.33 -12.49 13.82
N GLY A 137 9.32 -11.61 14.03
CA GLY A 137 10.70 -11.98 14.35
C GLY A 137 11.57 -12.28 13.14
N GLU A 138 11.09 -12.03 11.91
CA GLU A 138 11.95 -12.01 10.73
C GLU A 138 12.92 -10.81 10.80
N GLN A 139 14.07 -10.87 10.11
CA GLN A 139 15.02 -9.76 10.01
C GLN A 139 15.19 -9.31 8.54
N PRO A 140 14.11 -8.80 7.90
CA PRO A 140 14.22 -8.31 6.54
C PRO A 140 15.14 -7.08 6.46
N GLN A 141 15.89 -6.94 5.38
CA GLN A 141 16.69 -5.74 5.15
C GLN A 141 15.79 -4.58 4.68
N ALA A 142 16.20 -3.33 4.95
CA ALA A 142 15.44 -2.16 4.51
C ALA A 142 15.22 -2.11 2.99
N GLY A 143 16.22 -2.54 2.21
CA GLY A 143 16.13 -2.61 0.75
C GLY A 143 15.14 -3.66 0.22
N GLU A 144 14.62 -4.56 1.06
CA GLU A 144 13.62 -5.57 0.69
C GLU A 144 12.18 -5.04 0.79
N MET A 145 11.95 -3.78 1.19
CA MET A 145 10.59 -3.26 1.36
C MET A 145 9.76 -3.43 0.09
N LEU A 146 10.37 -3.12 -1.06
CA LEU A 146 9.69 -3.17 -2.36
C LEU A 146 9.77 -4.52 -3.08
N ASP A 147 10.34 -5.56 -2.46
CA ASP A 147 10.53 -6.90 -3.06
C ASP A 147 9.28 -7.80 -3.09
#